data_AF-A0A7C0WTJ0-F1
#
_entry.id   AF-A0A7C0WTJ0-F1
#
_cell.length_a   1.000
_cell.length_b   1.000
_cell.length_c   1.000
_cell.angle_alpha   90.00
_cell.angle_beta   90.00
_cell.angle_gamma   90.00
#
_symmetry.space_group_name_H-M   'P 1'
#
loop_
_entity.id
_entity.type
_entity.pdbx_description
1 polymer ?
#
loop_
_entity_poly.entity_id
_entity_poly.type
_entity_poly.pdbx_seq_one_letter_code
_entity_poly.pdbx_strand_id
1 'polypeptide(L)'
;MFRLYNWFVRKYYDFLKKKKESYLKKLIDRGLILGENVSIVDTFFFDPSHCFLISIGDNCTIAPRVRLIAHDASTKKFLGYTKIGRIDIGKNCFLGDSAIAAGVKIDVT
;
A
#
# COMPACT_ATOMS: atom_id res chain seq x y z
N MET A 1 -19.90 -25.62 -21.72
CA MET A 1 -19.18 -24.36 -21.98
C MET A 1 -18.96 -23.52 -20.71
N PHE A 2 -20.02 -23.15 -19.95
CA PHE A 2 -19.91 -22.27 -18.77
C PHE A 2 -19.04 -22.77 -17.60
N ARG A 3 -19.04 -24.08 -17.29
CA ARG A 3 -18.25 -24.64 -16.18
C ARG A 3 -16.74 -24.48 -16.36
N LEU A 4 -16.26 -24.65 -17.60
CA LEU A 4 -14.83 -24.55 -17.92
C LEU A 4 -14.36 -23.10 -17.90
N TYR A 5 -15.17 -22.18 -18.44
CA TYR A 5 -14.91 -20.74 -18.39
C TYR A 5 -14.82 -20.23 -16.94
N ASN A 6 -15.78 -20.57 -16.09
CA ASN A 6 -15.77 -20.16 -14.68
C ASN A 6 -14.55 -20.70 -13.92
N TRP A 7 -14.08 -21.91 -14.28
CA TRP A 7 -12.86 -22.48 -13.71
C TRP A 7 -11.62 -21.66 -14.10
N PHE A 8 -11.48 -21.27 -15.37
CA PHE A 8 -10.39 -20.40 -15.82
C PHE A 8 -10.42 -19.03 -15.14
N VAL A 9 -11.60 -18.41 -15.05
CA VAL A 9 -11.79 -17.12 -14.38
C VAL A 9 -11.36 -17.20 -12.91
N ARG A 10 -11.81 -18.23 -12.20
CA ARG A 10 -11.43 -18.45 -10.80
C ARG A 10 -9.91 -18.63 -10.65
N LYS A 11 -9.30 -19.45 -11.51
CA LYS A 11 -7.84 -19.65 -11.51
C LYS A 11 -7.08 -18.36 -11.77
N TYR A 12 -7.58 -17.49 -12.65
CA TYR A 12 -7.01 -16.18 -12.90
C TYR A 12 -7.04 -15.29 -11.66
N TYR A 13 -8.19 -15.17 -10.98
CA TYR A 13 -8.29 -14.37 -9.75
C TYR A 13 -7.47 -14.95 -8.60
N ASP A 14 -7.41 -16.27 -8.44
CA ASP A 14 -6.55 -16.93 -7.45
C ASP A 14 -5.06 -16.60 -7.69
N PHE A 15 -4.63 -16.57 -8.96
CA PHE A 15 -3.27 -16.19 -9.33
C PHE A 15 -2.97 -14.71 -9.00
N LEU A 16 -3.88 -13.80 -9.33
CA LEU A 16 -3.74 -12.38 -8.98
C LEU A 16 -3.65 -12.16 -7.47
N LYS A 17 -4.48 -12.86 -6.69
CA LYS A 17 -4.45 -12.82 -5.23
C LYS A 17 -3.09 -13.25 -4.68
N LYS A 18 -2.55 -14.39 -5.13
CA LYS A 18 -1.22 -14.86 -4.73
C LYS A 18 -0.10 -13.90 -5.11
N LYS A 19 -0.17 -13.30 -6.30
CA LYS A 19 0.80 -12.29 -6.74
C LYS A 19 0.81 -11.08 -5.82
N LYS A 20 -0.38 -10.59 -5.43
CA LYS A 20 -0.55 -9.49 -4.49
C LYS A 20 -0.03 -9.82 -3.09
N GLU A 21 -0.37 -10.98 -2.55
CA GLU A 21 0.12 -11.47 -1.25
C GLU A 21 1.65 -11.59 -1.24
N SER A 22 2.25 -12.15 -2.29
CA SER A 22 3.70 -12.24 -2.44
C SER A 22 4.38 -10.88 -2.49
N TYR A 23 3.76 -9.90 -3.17
CA TYR A 23 4.27 -8.54 -3.23
C TYR A 23 4.19 -7.84 -1.87
N LEU A 24 3.06 -7.94 -1.17
CA LEU A 24 2.91 -7.39 0.19
C LEU A 24 3.91 -8.02 1.16
N LYS A 25 4.09 -9.33 1.10
CA LYS A 25 5.08 -10.02 1.93
C LYS A 25 6.48 -9.45 1.69
N LYS A 26 6.87 -9.19 0.44
CA LYS A 26 8.17 -8.55 0.14
C LYS A 26 8.31 -7.15 0.73
N LEU A 27 7.22 -6.38 0.81
CA LEU A 27 7.24 -5.06 1.44
C LEU A 27 7.37 -5.18 2.96
N ILE A 28 6.63 -6.10 3.58
CA ILE A 28 6.72 -6.39 5.02
C ILE A 28 8.12 -6.89 5.38
N ASP A 29 8.68 -7.83 4.60
CA ASP A 29 10.06 -8.32 4.77
C ASP A 29 11.11 -7.19 4.63
N ARG A 30 10.75 -6.06 3.99
CA ARG A 30 11.58 -4.85 3.83
C ARG A 30 11.30 -3.76 4.88
N GLY A 31 10.40 -4.01 5.83
CA GLY A 31 10.13 -3.11 6.95
C GLY A 31 8.80 -2.37 6.91
N LEU A 32 7.93 -2.61 5.92
CA LEU A 32 6.55 -2.11 5.98
C LEU A 32 5.85 -2.65 7.24
N ILE A 33 5.29 -1.75 8.04
CA ILE A 33 4.52 -2.13 9.23
C ILE A 33 3.04 -2.17 8.83
N LEU A 34 2.43 -3.35 8.90
CA LEU A 34 1.03 -3.58 8.59
C LEU A 34 0.35 -4.19 9.82
N GLY A 35 -0.68 -3.51 10.33
CA GLY A 35 -1.49 -3.96 11.45
C GLY A 35 -2.39 -5.14 11.11
N GLU A 36 -3.23 -5.51 12.06
CA GLU A 36 -4.18 -6.61 11.92
C GLU A 36 -5.44 -6.15 11.16
N ASN A 37 -6.08 -7.09 10.45
CA ASN A 37 -7.34 -6.84 9.75
C ASN A 37 -7.27 -5.64 8.75
N VAL A 38 -6.15 -5.49 8.05
CA VAL A 38 -6.00 -4.49 6.99
C VAL A 38 -6.52 -5.04 5.67
N SER A 39 -7.61 -4.46 5.16
CA SER A 39 -8.19 -4.80 3.87
C SER A 39 -7.60 -3.93 2.77
N ILE A 40 -6.80 -4.53 1.87
CA ILE A 40 -6.33 -3.85 0.67
C ILE A 40 -7.17 -4.37 -0.48
N VAL A 41 -7.97 -3.52 -1.12
CA VAL A 41 -9.01 -3.97 -2.05
C VAL A 41 -8.41 -4.41 -3.39
N ASP A 42 -7.71 -3.52 -4.09
CA ASP A 42 -7.20 -3.80 -5.43
C ASP A 42 -5.78 -3.24 -5.63
N THR A 43 -5.56 -2.43 -6.67
CA THR A 43 -4.30 -1.78 -7.02
C THR A 43 -3.93 -0.75 -5.96
N PHE A 44 -2.68 -0.76 -5.55
CA PHE A 44 -2.10 0.19 -4.60
C PHE A 44 -0.62 0.38 -4.93
N PHE A 45 -0.03 1.42 -4.37
CA PHE A 45 1.41 1.64 -4.44
C PHE A 45 1.92 2.02 -3.06
N PHE A 46 2.69 1.16 -2.43
CA PHE A 46 3.46 1.51 -1.24
C PHE A 46 4.91 1.56 -1.65
N ASP A 47 5.54 2.72 -1.48
CA ASP A 47 6.90 3.03 -1.91
C ASP A 47 7.90 1.87 -1.67
N PRO A 48 8.23 1.07 -2.71
CA PRO A 48 8.95 -0.20 -2.49
C PRO A 48 10.39 -0.02 -2.00
N SER A 49 10.93 1.18 -2.23
CA SER A 49 12.29 1.58 -1.87
C SER A 49 12.39 2.17 -0.46
N HIS A 50 11.29 2.74 0.05
CA HIS A 50 11.23 3.40 1.36
C HIS A 50 10.05 2.90 2.21
N CYS A 51 9.55 1.69 1.96
CA CYS A 51 8.38 1.13 2.66
C CYS A 51 8.60 0.94 4.16
N PHE A 52 9.85 0.86 4.62
CA PHE A 52 10.22 0.87 6.04
C PHE A 52 9.88 2.17 6.78
N LEU A 53 9.46 3.21 6.06
CA LEU A 53 8.95 4.46 6.62
C LEU A 53 7.41 4.50 6.66
N ILE A 54 6.73 3.44 6.23
CA ILE A 54 5.27 3.39 6.13
C ILE A 54 4.73 2.47 7.24
N SER A 55 3.78 2.98 8.03
CA SER A 55 3.03 2.22 9.00
C SER A 55 1.52 2.35 8.75
N ILE A 56 0.81 1.22 8.81
CA ILE A 56 -0.65 1.16 8.71
C ILE A 56 -1.18 0.41 9.91
N GLY A 57 -2.03 1.04 10.71
CA GLY A 57 -2.63 0.46 11.91
C GLY A 57 -3.77 -0.54 11.62
N ASP A 58 -4.34 -1.06 12.69
CA ASP A 58 -5.35 -2.13 12.62
C ASP A 58 -6.67 -1.67 12.00
N ASN A 59 -7.45 -2.62 11.47
CA ASN A 59 -8.81 -2.40 10.95
C ASN A 59 -8.91 -1.33 9.87
N CYS A 60 -7.86 -1.16 9.07
CA CYS A 60 -7.83 -0.18 8.00
C CYS A 60 -8.34 -0.77 6.69
N THR A 61 -8.93 0.08 5.84
CA THR A 61 -9.28 -0.26 4.46
C THR A 61 -8.52 0.65 3.50
N ILE A 62 -7.79 0.04 2.59
CA ILE A 62 -7.03 0.68 1.52
C ILE A 62 -7.77 0.43 0.22
N ALA A 63 -8.46 1.47 -0.28
CA ALA A 63 -9.20 1.41 -1.53
C ALA A 63 -8.25 1.35 -2.74
N PRO A 64 -8.78 1.05 -3.94
CA PRO A 64 -7.98 1.07 -5.15
C PRO A 64 -7.32 2.44 -5.38
N ARG A 65 -6.14 2.41 -6.01
CA ARG A 65 -5.32 3.57 -6.40
C ARG A 65 -4.71 4.39 -5.26
N VAL A 66 -4.80 3.93 -4.01
CA VAL A 66 -4.02 4.53 -2.91
C VAL A 66 -2.53 4.42 -3.20
N ARG A 67 -1.82 5.56 -3.11
CA ARG A 67 -0.37 5.65 -3.25
C ARG A 67 0.24 6.27 -1.99
N LEU A 68 1.09 5.51 -1.30
CA LEU A 68 1.90 5.97 -0.17
C LEU A 68 3.34 6.16 -0.67
N ILE A 69 3.80 7.41 -0.68
CA ILE A 69 5.07 7.83 -1.30
C ILE A 69 5.95 8.44 -0.22
N ALA A 70 6.83 7.63 0.38
CA ALA A 70 7.66 8.03 1.51
C ALA A 70 8.94 8.80 1.10
N HIS A 71 9.21 8.94 -0.20
CA HIS A 71 10.23 9.82 -0.75
C HIS A 71 9.67 10.85 -1.74
N ASP A 72 10.21 12.07 -1.72
CA ASP A 72 9.94 13.10 -2.71
C ASP A 72 11.24 13.52 -3.39
N ALA A 73 11.53 12.89 -4.53
CA ALA A 73 12.72 13.19 -5.34
C ALA A 73 12.64 14.55 -6.04
N SER A 74 11.46 15.18 -6.12
CA SER A 74 11.32 16.49 -6.76
C SER A 74 12.07 17.58 -5.98
N THR A 75 12.12 17.44 -4.65
CA THR A 75 12.84 18.35 -3.75
C THR A 75 14.34 18.44 -4.03
N LYS A 76 14.96 17.38 -4.58
CA LYS A 76 16.39 17.36 -4.90
C LYS A 76 16.81 18.48 -5.85
N LYS A 77 15.92 18.88 -6.77
CA LYS A 77 16.19 19.98 -7.72
C LYS A 77 16.37 21.33 -7.03
N PHE A 78 15.70 21.54 -5.91
CA PHE A 78 15.67 22.82 -5.20
C PHE A 78 16.52 22.81 -3.92
N LEU A 79 16.65 21.66 -3.26
CA LEU A 79 17.33 21.51 -1.97
C LEU A 79 18.68 20.78 -2.07
N GLY A 80 18.99 20.14 -3.20
CA GLY A 80 20.19 19.32 -3.37
C GLY A 80 20.07 17.89 -2.83
N TYR A 81 19.00 17.56 -2.10
CA TYR A 81 18.74 16.23 -1.55
C TYR A 81 17.26 15.83 -1.66
N THR A 82 16.99 14.52 -1.64
CA THR A 82 15.63 13.96 -1.64
C THR A 82 15.04 14.01 -0.24
N LYS A 83 13.86 14.62 -0.09
CA LYS A 83 13.07 14.54 1.15
C LYS A 83 12.53 13.13 1.31
N ILE A 84 12.78 12.52 2.47
CA ILE A 84 12.12 11.30 2.91
C ILE A 84 11.34 11.59 4.19
N GLY A 85 10.28 10.84 4.45
CA GLY A 85 9.44 11.09 5.61
C GLY A 85 8.49 9.95 5.88
N ARG A 86 8.21 9.72 7.16
CA ARG A 86 7.30 8.67 7.60
C ARG A 86 5.88 8.95 7.13
N ILE A 87 5.17 7.88 6.81
CA ILE A 87 3.73 7.89 6.57
C ILE A 87 3.11 6.99 7.63
N ASP A 88 2.37 7.58 8.55
CA ASP A 88 1.76 6.87 9.67
C ASP A 88 0.24 6.93 9.53
N ILE A 89 -0.38 5.79 9.22
CA ILE A 89 -1.83 5.63 9.15
C ILE A 89 -2.28 4.95 10.44
N GLY A 90 -3.11 5.63 11.23
CA GLY A 90 -3.68 5.13 12.48
C GLY A 90 -4.67 3.98 12.26
N LYS A 91 -5.24 3.47 13.34
CA LYS A 91 -6.26 2.40 13.31
C LYS A 91 -7.60 2.91 12.76
N ASN A 92 -8.43 1.99 12.27
CA ASN A 92 -9.79 2.25 11.79
C ASN A 92 -9.87 3.29 10.64
N CYS A 93 -8.79 3.47 9.88
CA CYS A 93 -8.77 4.41 8.77
C CYS A 93 -9.39 3.80 7.50
N PHE A 94 -10.17 4.60 6.78
CA PHE A 94 -10.53 4.32 5.38
C PHE A 94 -9.75 5.29 4.47
N LEU A 95 -8.88 4.73 3.63
CA LEU A 95 -8.20 5.49 2.58
C LEU A 95 -8.89 5.22 1.25
N GLY A 96 -9.61 6.23 0.76
CA GLY A 96 -10.15 6.26 -0.60
C GLY A 96 -9.05 6.48 -1.65
N ASP A 97 -9.46 6.74 -2.88
CA ASP A 97 -8.55 7.09 -3.97
C ASP A 97 -7.69 8.32 -3.63
N SER A 98 -6.38 8.13 -3.43
CA SER A 98 -5.52 9.14 -2.81
C SER A 98 -4.03 8.93 -3.09
N ALA A 99 -3.26 10.02 -3.06
CA ALA A 99 -1.80 9.99 -3.02
C ALA A 99 -1.31 10.74 -1.77
N ILE A 100 -0.55 10.06 -0.92
CA ILE A 100 -0.04 10.57 0.36
C ILE A 100 1.48 10.68 0.27
N ALA A 101 1.99 11.88 0.52
CA ALA A 101 3.41 12.21 0.42
C ALA A 101 4.16 12.02 1.75
N ALA A 102 5.48 12.07 1.66
CA ALA A 102 6.40 11.92 2.77
C ALA A 102 6.12 12.88 3.95
N GLY A 103 6.03 12.34 5.16
CA GLY A 103 5.87 13.11 6.40
C GLY A 103 4.41 13.37 6.81
N VAL A 104 3.46 12.55 6.36
CA VAL A 104 2.04 12.69 6.65
C VAL A 104 1.60 11.67 7.71
N LYS A 105 0.85 12.13 8.72
CA LYS A 105 0.14 11.27 9.66
C LYS A 105 -1.37 11.39 9.42
N ILE A 106 -2.07 10.27 9.34
CA ILE A 106 -3.52 10.18 9.23
C ILE A 106 -4.03 9.40 10.44
N ASP A 107 -5.03 9.95 11.13
CA ASP A 107 -5.64 9.31 12.30
C ASP A 107 -7.12 9.67 12.34
N VAL A 108 -7.96 8.73 12.79
CA VAL A 108 -9.38 8.99 13.07
C VAL A 108 -9.46 9.17 14.57
N THR A 109 -9.44 10.42 15.03
CA THR A 109 -9.54 10.74 16.47
C THR A 109 -10.85 10.24 17.06
#